data_AF-A0A1H6VFC0-F1
#
_entry.id   AF-A0A1H6VFC0-F1
#
_cell.length_a   1.000
_cell.length_b   1.000
_cell.length_c   1.000
_cell.angle_alpha   90.00
_cell.angle_beta   90.00
_cell.angle_gamma   90.00
#
_symmetry.space_group_name_H-M   'P 1'
#
loop_
_entity.id
_entity.type
_entity.pdbx_description
1 polymer ?
#
loop_
_entity_poly.entity_id
_entity_poly.type
_entity_poly.pdbx_seq_one_letter_code
_entity_poly.pdbx_strand_id
1 'polypeptide(L)'
;MERDGRSQVEVFLDDLGSNFGSNADGILAMMEAHSEHGPEHFNTSQCHYVDQKEQIYEYIKGRLRLFWFEDDDRVVVCTHGIVKKDQKTPKRDIERAKRVKADYLQAKQENRLEFETEE
;
A
#
# COMPACT_ATOMS: atom_id res chain seq x y z
N MET A 1 -11.08 -6.54 4.71
CA MET A 1 -11.17 -5.81 5.99
C MET A 1 -10.89 -6.77 7.13
N GLU A 2 -10.41 -6.24 8.24
CA GLU A 2 -10.32 -6.93 9.52
C GLU A 2 -11.72 -7.07 10.14
N ARG A 3 -11.83 -7.83 11.23
CA ARG A 3 -13.13 -8.17 11.85
C ARG A 3 -13.91 -6.97 12.37
N ASP A 4 -13.23 -5.86 12.61
CA ASP A 4 -13.77 -4.61 13.11
C ASP A 4 -14.01 -3.58 12.00
N GLY A 5 -13.90 -3.97 10.72
CA GLY A 5 -14.12 -3.09 9.56
C GLY A 5 -12.85 -2.39 9.08
N ARG A 6 -11.80 -2.29 9.91
CA ARG A 6 -10.57 -1.59 9.52
C ARG A 6 -9.83 -2.31 8.39
N SER A 7 -9.15 -1.54 7.56
CA SER A 7 -8.21 -2.05 6.58
C SER A 7 -6.92 -2.54 7.23
N GLN A 8 -6.19 -3.39 6.49
CA GLN A 8 -4.85 -3.84 6.91
C GLN A 8 -3.83 -2.69 6.98
N VAL A 9 -4.11 -1.56 6.33
CA VAL A 9 -3.27 -0.37 6.35
C VAL A 9 -3.52 0.43 7.62
N GLU A 10 -4.79 0.66 8.00
CA GLU A 10 -5.14 1.33 9.26
C GLU A 10 -4.60 0.57 10.46
N VAL A 11 -4.85 -0.75 10.54
CA VAL A 11 -4.30 -1.58 11.61
C VAL A 11 -2.78 -1.52 11.66
N PHE A 12 -2.12 -1.50 10.49
CA PHE A 12 -0.67 -1.36 10.44
C PHE A 12 -0.18 -0.02 10.99
N LEU A 13 -0.84 1.10 10.61
CA LEU A 13 -0.45 2.43 11.06
C LEU A 13 -0.71 2.63 12.56
N ASP A 14 -1.82 2.11 13.07
CA ASP A 14 -2.18 2.13 14.50
C ASP A 14 -1.19 1.32 15.36
N ASP A 15 -0.73 0.18 14.86
CA ASP A 15 0.20 -0.71 15.56
C ASP A 15 1.67 -0.23 15.51
N LEU A 16 1.96 0.90 14.85
CA LEU A 16 3.32 1.44 14.82
C LEU A 16 3.74 1.97 16.19
N GLY A 17 4.93 1.55 16.64
CA GLY A 17 5.55 2.14 17.81
C GLY A 17 5.81 3.64 17.64
N SER A 18 5.81 4.39 18.74
CA SER A 18 5.99 5.86 18.77
C SER A 18 7.24 6.37 18.05
N ASN A 19 8.25 5.52 17.88
CA ASN A 19 9.48 5.81 17.13
C ASN A 19 9.29 5.87 15.60
N PHE A 20 8.10 5.55 15.07
CA PHE A 20 7.80 5.59 13.64
C PHE A 20 6.83 6.71 13.23
N GLY A 21 6.41 7.59 14.15
CA GLY A 21 5.42 8.64 13.85
C GLY A 21 5.78 9.48 12.62
N SER A 22 6.99 10.05 12.58
CA SER A 22 7.45 10.85 11.41
C SER A 22 7.62 10.03 10.13
N ASN A 23 7.79 8.71 10.25
CA ASN A 23 7.80 7.81 9.09
C ASN A 23 6.38 7.56 8.58
N ALA A 24 5.41 7.40 9.47
CA ALA A 24 4.00 7.24 9.12
C ALA A 24 3.47 8.51 8.44
N ASP A 25 3.71 9.68 9.04
CA ASP A 25 3.37 10.99 8.45
C ASP A 25 3.98 11.15 7.05
N GLY A 26 5.21 10.68 6.87
CA GLY A 26 5.89 10.70 5.59
C GLY A 26 5.26 9.79 4.53
N ILE A 27 4.68 8.65 4.92
CA ILE A 27 3.93 7.79 3.98
C ILE A 27 2.61 8.46 3.60
N LEU A 28 1.89 9.04 4.57
CA LEU A 28 0.64 9.76 4.31
C LEU A 28 0.85 10.94 3.36
N ALA A 29 1.88 11.75 3.59
CA ALA A 29 2.26 12.85 2.70
C ALA A 29 2.64 12.37 1.28
N MET A 30 3.24 11.18 1.15
CA MET A 30 3.51 10.59 -0.16
C MET A 30 2.22 10.14 -0.86
N MET A 31 1.25 9.59 -0.13
CA MET A 31 -0.04 9.21 -0.71
C MET A 31 -0.80 10.45 -1.22
N GLU A 32 -0.80 11.54 -0.43
CA GLU A 32 -1.37 12.83 -0.83
C GLU A 32 -0.68 13.39 -2.09
N ALA A 33 0.65 13.46 -2.09
CA ALA A 33 1.41 13.93 -3.25
C ALA A 33 1.18 13.05 -4.50
N HIS A 34 1.02 11.73 -4.33
CA HIS A 34 0.65 10.86 -5.44
C HIS A 34 -0.73 11.23 -5.98
N SER A 35 -1.72 11.42 -5.10
CA SER A 35 -3.08 11.76 -5.53
C SER A 35 -3.13 13.04 -6.38
N GLU A 36 -2.21 13.99 -6.12
CA GLU A 36 -2.14 15.25 -6.85
C GLU A 36 -1.25 15.20 -8.10
N HIS A 37 -0.13 14.49 -8.05
CA HIS A 37 0.94 14.59 -9.06
C HIS A 37 1.24 13.27 -9.79
N GLY A 38 0.64 12.16 -9.36
CA GLY A 38 0.91 10.82 -9.86
C GLY A 38 2.19 10.18 -9.28
N PRO A 39 2.46 8.90 -9.59
CA PRO A 39 3.59 8.16 -9.04
C PRO A 39 4.95 8.60 -9.60
N GLU A 40 4.96 9.24 -10.77
CA GLU A 40 6.18 9.73 -11.44
C GLU A 40 6.88 10.85 -10.66
N HIS A 41 6.19 11.46 -9.70
CA HIS A 41 6.75 12.45 -8.79
C HIS A 41 7.86 11.87 -7.87
N PHE A 42 7.84 10.55 -7.63
CA PHE A 42 8.77 9.90 -6.71
C PHE A 42 10.00 9.35 -7.41
N ASN A 43 11.15 9.46 -6.76
CA ASN A 43 12.34 8.71 -7.19
C ASN A 43 12.29 7.26 -6.66
N THR A 44 13.19 6.40 -7.17
CA THR A 44 13.22 4.96 -6.83
C THR A 44 13.49 4.66 -5.35
N SER A 45 14.08 5.58 -4.60
CA SER A 45 14.28 5.43 -3.15
C SER A 45 13.01 5.68 -2.34
N GLN A 46 12.03 6.35 -2.94
CA GLN A 46 10.73 6.66 -2.36
C GLN A 46 9.66 5.70 -2.88
N CYS A 47 9.67 5.40 -4.18
CA CYS A 47 8.69 4.52 -4.81
C CYS A 47 9.33 3.70 -5.93
N HIS A 48 9.19 2.38 -5.88
CA HIS A 48 9.60 1.52 -6.98
C HIS A 48 8.81 0.20 -7.00
N TYR A 49 8.91 -0.52 -8.12
CA TYR A 49 8.32 -1.84 -8.28
C TYR A 49 8.95 -2.87 -7.35
N VAL A 50 8.12 -3.60 -6.61
CA VAL A 50 8.52 -4.83 -5.93
C VAL A 50 8.26 -6.07 -6.79
N ASP A 51 7.33 -5.96 -7.74
CA ASP A 51 7.11 -6.91 -8.82
C ASP A 51 6.68 -6.15 -10.08
N GLN A 52 7.55 -6.10 -11.10
CA GLN A 52 7.28 -5.37 -12.34
C GLN A 52 6.22 -6.05 -13.20
N LYS A 53 6.14 -7.38 -13.17
CA LYS A 53 5.20 -8.14 -14.01
C LYS A 53 3.78 -7.92 -13.52
N GLU A 54 3.59 -7.97 -12.21
CA GLU A 54 2.28 -7.77 -11.58
C GLU A 54 1.98 -6.29 -11.31
N GLN A 55 2.89 -5.37 -11.69
CA GLN A 55 2.80 -3.92 -11.44
C GLN A 55 2.45 -3.60 -9.98
N ILE A 56 3.25 -4.13 -9.04
CA ILE A 56 3.13 -3.86 -7.61
C ILE A 56 4.30 -2.99 -7.18
N TYR A 57 3.98 -1.94 -6.43
CA TYR A 57 4.92 -0.92 -5.97
C TYR A 57 5.02 -0.91 -4.45
N GLU A 58 6.07 -0.29 -3.93
CA GLU A 58 6.17 0.06 -2.50
C GLU A 58 6.43 1.56 -2.33
N TYR A 59 5.72 2.22 -1.42
CA TYR A 59 6.17 3.47 -0.83
C TYR A 59 7.18 3.20 0.29
N ILE A 60 8.18 4.07 0.39
CA ILE A 60 9.33 3.88 1.27
C ILE A 60 9.52 5.11 2.14
N LYS A 61 9.44 4.91 3.45
CA LYS A 61 9.87 5.91 4.44
C LYS A 61 10.67 5.25 5.55
N GLY A 62 11.99 5.41 5.50
CA GLY A 62 12.90 4.72 6.41
C GLY A 62 12.72 3.20 6.33
N ARG A 63 12.26 2.58 7.41
CA ARG A 63 12.00 1.14 7.47
C ARG A 63 10.57 0.75 7.10
N LEU A 64 9.66 1.71 6.98
CA LEU A 64 8.29 1.42 6.58
C LEU A 64 8.24 1.12 5.08
N ARG A 65 7.41 0.15 4.73
CA ARG A 65 7.02 -0.16 3.35
C ARG A 65 5.51 -0.26 3.30
N LEU A 66 4.90 0.43 2.35
CA LEU A 66 3.46 0.32 2.07
C LEU A 66 3.30 -0.17 0.63
N PHE A 67 2.74 -1.36 0.46
CA PHE A 67 2.58 -1.98 -0.85
C PHE A 67 1.28 -1.53 -1.51
N TRP A 68 1.33 -1.19 -2.79
CA TRP A 68 0.16 -0.72 -3.52
C TRP A 68 0.24 -1.09 -5.00
N PHE A 69 -0.91 -1.02 -5.68
CA PHE A 69 -1.01 -1.10 -7.14
C PHE A 69 -2.03 -0.07 -7.64
N GLU A 70 -1.88 0.32 -8.90
CA GLU A 70 -2.86 1.17 -9.58
C GLU A 70 -3.88 0.29 -10.31
N ASP A 71 -5.14 0.71 -10.26
CA ASP A 71 -6.25 0.20 -11.04
C ASP A 71 -6.60 1.19 -12.16
N ASP A 72 -7.17 0.71 -13.27
CA ASP A 72 -7.35 1.47 -14.52
C ASP A 72 -8.17 2.76 -14.35
N ASP A 73 -8.98 2.85 -13.29
CA ASP A 73 -9.77 4.03 -12.91
C ASP A 73 -8.94 5.08 -12.15
N ARG A 74 -7.61 5.02 -12.22
CA ARG A 74 -6.65 5.87 -11.46
C ARG A 74 -6.84 5.78 -9.95
N VAL A 75 -7.24 4.60 -9.49
CA VAL A 75 -7.40 4.31 -8.06
C VAL A 75 -6.12 3.65 -7.58
N VAL A 76 -5.51 4.23 -6.55
CA VAL A 76 -4.38 3.61 -5.84
C VAL A 76 -4.93 2.70 -4.75
N VAL A 77 -4.71 1.39 -4.91
CA VAL A 77 -5.15 0.38 -3.94
C VAL A 77 -3.96 -0.01 -3.07
N CYS A 78 -4.02 0.35 -1.78
CA CYS A 78 -3.03 -0.06 -0.79
C CYS A 78 -3.38 -1.44 -0.22
N THR A 79 -2.41 -2.35 -0.23
CA THR A 79 -2.62 -3.75 0.18
C THR A 79 -2.36 -3.94 1.68
N HIS A 80 -1.12 -3.70 2.13
CA HIS A 80 -0.71 -3.77 3.53
C HIS A 80 0.62 -3.03 3.74
N GLY A 81 0.91 -2.66 4.98
CA GLY A 81 2.21 -2.11 5.38
C GLY A 81 3.06 -3.11 6.15
N ILE A 82 4.40 -2.91 6.12
CA ILE A 82 5.35 -3.65 6.95
C ILE A 82 6.44 -2.73 7.51
N VAL A 83 6.99 -3.12 8.67
CA VAL A 83 8.29 -2.62 9.14
C VAL A 83 9.37 -3.56 8.66
N LYS A 84 10.18 -3.11 7.69
CA LYS A 84 11.26 -3.89 7.11
C LYS A 84 12.35 -4.20 8.15
N LYS A 85 12.64 -5.48 8.37
CA LYS A 85 13.66 -5.97 9.32
C LYS A 85 15.01 -6.24 8.67
N ASP A 86 15.02 -6.72 7.43
CA ASP A 86 16.21 -7.10 6.67
C ASP A 86 16.34 -6.31 5.36
N GLN A 87 17.49 -6.38 4.68
CA GLN A 87 17.76 -5.63 3.45
C GLN A 87 16.84 -6.00 2.27
N LYS A 88 16.35 -7.25 2.19
CA LYS A 88 15.45 -7.68 1.11
C LYS A 88 14.00 -7.66 1.56
N THR A 89 13.11 -7.21 0.68
CA THR A 89 11.67 -7.30 0.89
C THR A 89 11.29 -8.79 0.95
N PRO A 90 10.66 -9.28 2.03
CA PRO A 90 10.40 -10.71 2.16
C PRO A 90 9.47 -11.18 1.05
N LYS A 91 9.84 -12.26 0.36
CA LYS A 91 9.02 -12.85 -0.73
C LYS A 91 7.57 -13.06 -0.31
N ARG A 92 7.33 -13.40 0.96
CA ARG A 92 6.00 -13.60 1.54
C ARG A 92 5.10 -12.38 1.39
N ASP A 93 5.63 -11.17 1.59
CA ASP A 93 4.84 -9.94 1.54
C ASP A 93 4.54 -9.51 0.09
N ILE A 94 5.46 -9.79 -0.84
CA ILE A 94 5.21 -9.65 -2.29
C ILE A 94 4.08 -10.59 -2.73
N GLU A 95 4.14 -11.87 -2.35
CA GLU A 95 3.10 -12.85 -2.68
C GLU A 95 1.76 -12.53 -2.00
N ARG A 96 1.77 -11.89 -0.82
CA ARG A 96 0.54 -11.36 -0.19
C ARG A 96 -0.05 -10.23 -1.03
N ALA A 97 0.76 -9.26 -1.47
CA ALA A 97 0.28 -8.17 -2.30
C ALA A 97 -0.33 -8.66 -3.62
N LYS A 98 0.27 -9.68 -4.26
CA LYS A 98 -0.29 -10.34 -5.45
C LYS A 98 -1.65 -10.96 -5.20
N ARG A 99 -1.82 -11.70 -4.10
CA ARG A 99 -3.11 -12.29 -3.72
C ARG A 99 -4.17 -11.21 -3.51
N VAL A 100 -3.86 -10.16 -2.76
CA VAL A 100 -4.80 -9.06 -2.53
C VAL A 100 -5.19 -8.38 -3.85
N LYS A 101 -4.24 -8.16 -4.76
CA LYS A 101 -4.54 -7.63 -6.09
C LYS A 101 -5.46 -8.55 -6.90
N ALA A 102 -5.18 -9.86 -6.91
CA ALA A 102 -6.02 -10.83 -7.61
C ALA A 102 -7.45 -10.87 -7.03
N ASP A 103 -7.58 -10.87 -5.70
CA ASP A 103 -8.88 -10.87 -5.01
C ASP A 103 -9.67 -9.57 -5.32
N TYR A 104 -8.99 -8.42 -5.33
CA TYR A 104 -9.57 -7.13 -5.71
C TYR A 104 -10.08 -7.14 -7.15
N LEU A 105 -9.25 -7.58 -8.11
CA LEU A 105 -9.63 -7.62 -9.52
C LEU A 105 -10.79 -8.57 -9.79
N GLN A 106 -10.81 -9.73 -9.11
CA GLN A 106 -11.94 -10.66 -9.18
C GLN A 106 -13.22 -10.03 -8.62
N ALA A 107 -13.14 -9.41 -7.43
CA ALA A 107 -14.29 -8.72 -6.84
C ALA A 107 -14.80 -7.58 -7.72
N LYS A 108 -13.91 -6.82 -8.36
CA LYS A 108 -14.25 -5.77 -9.33
C LYS A 108 -15.00 -6.34 -10.53
N GLN A 109 -14.47 -7.42 -11.13
CA GLN A 109 -15.10 -8.08 -12.28
C GLN A 109 -16.49 -8.63 -11.94
N GLU A 110 -16.67 -9.13 -10.72
CA GLU A 110 -17.93 -9.67 -10.22
C GLU A 110 -18.88 -8.59 -9.66
N ASN A 111 -18.50 -7.30 -9.69
CA ASN A 111 -19.22 -6.18 -9.09
C ASN A 111 -19.54 -6.37 -7.60
N ARG A 112 -18.58 -6.93 -6.84
CA ARG A 112 -18.66 -7.17 -5.40
C ARG A 112 -17.83 -6.17 -4.57
N LEU A 113 -17.38 -5.07 -5.17
CA LEU A 113 -16.68 -4.02 -4.43
C LEU A 113 -17.70 -3.18 -3.67
N GLU A 114 -17.42 -2.97 -2.39
CA GLU A 114 -18.13 -2.05 -1.51
C GLU A 114 -17.19 -0.90 -1.18
N PHE A 115 -17.67 0.33 -1.34
CA PHE A 115 -16.90 1.54 -1.04
C PHE A 115 -17.47 2.17 0.21
N GLU A 116 -16.61 2.35 1.21
CA GLU A 116 -16.94 3.10 2.42
C GLU A 116 -16.39 4.51 2.27
N THR A 117 -17.21 5.50 2.59
CA THR A 117 -16.81 6.90 2.71
C THR A 117 -16.85 7.27 4.18
N GLU A 118 -15.71 7.72 4.72
CA GLU A 118 -15.71 8.35 6.04
C GLU A 118 -16.35 9.74 5.91
N GLU A 119 -17.40 9.99 6.72
CA GLU A 119 -18.07 11.30 6.86
C GLU A 119 -17.33 12.25 7.82
#